data_AF-A0A7W8LNL0-F1
#
_entry.id   AF-A0A7W8LNL0-F1
#
_cell.length_a   1.000
_cell.length_b   1.000
_cell.length_c   1.000
_cell.angle_alpha   90.00
_cell.angle_beta   90.00
_cell.angle_gamma   90.00
#
_symmetry.space_group_name_H-M   'P 1'
#
loop_
_entity.id
_entity.type
_entity.pdbx_description
1 polymer ?
#
loop_
_entity_poly.entity_id
_entity_poly.type
_entity_poly.pdbx_seq_one_letter_code
_entity_poly.pdbx_strand_id
1 'polypeptide(L)'
;MPRSLLAALALSLTLPAGAASLPPVPTLRPAPPSKVVAGLRVCVRGEVRYRVDSQGRVRFLDHGQRFPDNLLRVTQSYDRAGRLGGVTVRQTGFAGRVLELRGTFDARGRLVNETGFRAPGVTAPLRSFLRPAPGRVEC
;
A
#
# COMPACT_ATOMS: atom_id res chain seq x y z
N MET A 1 -50.12 72.25 32.48
CA MET A 1 -50.55 72.63 31.10
C MET A 1 -49.43 72.24 30.14
N PRO A 2 -49.71 71.77 28.91
CA PRO A 2 -50.31 70.48 28.57
C PRO A 2 -49.48 69.69 27.51
N ARG A 3 -49.88 68.43 27.25
CA ARG A 3 -49.96 67.78 25.90
C ARG A 3 -48.65 67.65 25.08
N SER A 4 -48.23 66.50 24.54
CA SER A 4 -49.00 65.51 23.78
C SER A 4 -48.06 64.49 23.10
N LEU A 5 -48.57 63.26 22.92
CA LEU A 5 -48.45 62.34 21.76
C LEU A 5 -47.06 61.86 21.25
N LEU A 6 -46.73 60.56 21.19
CA LEU A 6 -47.24 59.41 20.38
C LEU A 6 -46.30 59.08 19.20
N ALA A 7 -46.00 57.79 19.00
CA ALA A 7 -45.53 57.05 17.81
C ALA A 7 -44.20 56.29 18.07
N ALA A 8 -44.20 54.96 18.28
CA ALA A 8 -44.45 53.87 17.34
C ALA A 8 -43.38 53.73 16.24
N LEU A 9 -42.53 52.70 16.33
CA LEU A 9 -42.37 51.66 15.28
C LEU A 9 -41.40 50.57 15.74
N ALA A 10 -41.94 49.38 16.03
CA ALA A 10 -41.17 48.15 16.15
C ALA A 10 -41.02 47.56 14.73
N LEU A 11 -39.79 47.48 14.21
CA LEU A 11 -39.50 46.79 12.95
C LEU A 11 -38.99 45.38 13.28
N SER A 12 -39.91 44.42 13.23
CA SER A 12 -39.63 42.98 13.26
C SER A 12 -39.15 42.53 11.87
N LEU A 13 -37.84 42.36 11.71
CA LEU A 13 -37.24 41.69 10.56
C LEU A 13 -37.41 40.17 10.69
N THR A 14 -38.42 39.62 10.03
CA THR A 14 -38.57 38.18 9.80
C THR A 14 -37.69 37.75 8.61
N LEU A 15 -36.58 37.06 8.88
CA LEU A 15 -35.78 36.38 7.86
C LEU A 15 -36.42 35.02 7.54
N PRO A 16 -36.70 34.68 6.27
CA PRO A 16 -37.10 33.33 5.90
C PRO A 16 -35.87 32.40 5.95
N ALA A 17 -35.93 31.40 6.82
CA ALA A 17 -35.00 30.28 6.84
C ALA A 17 -35.22 29.40 5.60
N GLY A 18 -34.55 29.73 4.50
CA GLY A 18 -34.42 28.83 3.35
C GLY A 18 -33.56 27.65 3.74
N ALA A 19 -34.19 26.53 4.09
CA ALA A 19 -33.51 25.25 4.22
C ALA A 19 -33.05 24.79 2.83
N ALA A 20 -31.85 25.21 2.43
CA ALA A 20 -31.20 24.71 1.24
C ALA A 20 -30.87 23.23 1.45
N SER A 21 -31.69 22.36 0.85
CA SER A 21 -31.44 20.93 0.72
C SER A 21 -30.02 20.68 0.20
N LEU A 22 -29.20 20.02 1.01
CA LEU A 22 -27.84 19.65 0.62
C LEU A 22 -27.90 18.70 -0.59
N PRO A 23 -26.96 18.82 -1.55
CA PRO A 23 -26.90 17.90 -2.67
C PRO A 23 -26.70 16.46 -2.16
N PRO A 24 -27.31 15.45 -2.82
CA PRO A 24 -27.16 14.06 -2.42
C PRO A 24 -25.68 13.67 -2.44
N VAL A 25 -25.23 13.05 -1.35
CA VAL A 25 -23.85 12.55 -1.23
C VAL A 25 -23.59 11.54 -2.36
N PRO A 26 -22.52 11.71 -3.16
CA PRO A 26 -22.19 10.75 -4.21
C PRO A 26 -21.96 9.37 -3.59
N THR A 27 -22.69 8.37 -4.09
CA THR A 27 -22.53 6.97 -3.71
C THR A 27 -21.14 6.49 -4.10
N LEU A 28 -20.24 6.46 -3.12
CA LEU A 28 -18.92 5.84 -3.27
C LEU A 28 -19.13 4.35 -3.55
N ARG A 29 -18.71 3.88 -4.74
CA ARG A 29 -18.70 2.45 -5.05
C ARG A 29 -17.85 1.74 -3.98
N PRO A 30 -18.33 0.62 -3.40
CA PRO A 30 -17.52 -0.18 -2.48
C PRO A 30 -16.20 -0.58 -3.15
N ALA A 31 -15.11 -0.50 -2.42
CA ALA A 31 -13.82 -1.00 -2.90
C ALA A 31 -13.96 -2.49 -3.27
N PRO A 32 -13.38 -2.94 -4.39
CA PRO A 32 -13.44 -4.33 -4.78
C PRO A 32 -12.88 -5.23 -3.66
N PRO A 33 -13.51 -6.39 -3.40
CA PRO A 33 -13.08 -7.28 -2.33
C PRO A 33 -11.64 -7.75 -2.55
N SER A 34 -10.86 -7.80 -1.47
CA SER A 34 -9.49 -8.28 -1.49
C SER A 34 -9.42 -9.71 -2.02
N LYS A 35 -8.63 -9.94 -3.08
CA LYS A 35 -8.44 -11.29 -3.65
C LYS A 35 -7.74 -12.21 -2.64
N VAL A 36 -8.25 -13.42 -2.42
CA VAL A 36 -7.62 -14.41 -1.55
C VAL A 36 -6.80 -15.41 -2.38
N VAL A 37 -5.55 -15.65 -2.00
CA VAL A 37 -4.65 -16.62 -2.64
C VAL A 37 -3.99 -17.47 -1.56
N ALA A 38 -4.21 -18.80 -1.60
CA ALA A 38 -3.70 -19.74 -0.60
C ALA A 38 -4.02 -19.32 0.85
N GLY A 39 -5.25 -18.82 1.09
CA GLY A 39 -5.69 -18.35 2.40
C GLY A 39 -5.14 -16.97 2.82
N LEU A 40 -4.39 -16.29 1.96
CA LEU A 40 -3.87 -14.94 2.23
C LEU A 40 -4.65 -13.89 1.45
N ARG A 41 -4.98 -12.78 2.11
CA ARG A 41 -5.57 -11.60 1.46
C ARG A 41 -4.50 -10.87 0.67
N VAL A 42 -4.83 -10.45 -0.54
CA VAL A 42 -3.95 -9.67 -1.41
C VAL A 42 -4.30 -8.19 -1.29
N CYS A 43 -3.28 -7.38 -1.02
CA CYS A 43 -3.42 -5.95 -0.80
C CYS A 43 -2.39 -5.21 -1.64
N VAL A 44 -2.78 -4.16 -2.35
CA VAL A 44 -1.87 -3.39 -3.22
C VAL A 44 -1.80 -1.97 -2.68
N ARG A 45 -0.58 -1.47 -2.42
CA ARG A 45 -0.34 -0.07 -2.05
C ARG A 45 0.79 0.47 -2.92
N GLY A 46 0.46 1.41 -3.81
CA GLY A 46 1.37 1.86 -4.86
C GLY A 46 1.85 0.68 -5.71
N GLU A 47 3.15 0.58 -5.90
CA GLU A 47 3.80 -0.51 -6.69
C GLU A 47 4.04 -1.80 -5.88
N VAL A 48 3.63 -1.85 -4.60
CA VAL A 48 3.88 -2.99 -3.74
C VAL A 48 2.62 -3.82 -3.55
N ARG A 49 2.75 -5.13 -3.77
CA ARG A 49 1.72 -6.13 -3.51
C ARG A 49 2.07 -6.93 -2.27
N TYR A 50 1.19 -6.88 -1.29
CA TYR A 50 1.27 -7.63 -0.05
C TYR A 50 0.35 -8.85 -0.13
N ARG A 51 0.79 -9.96 0.45
CA ARG A 51 -0.06 -11.09 0.81
C ARG A 51 -0.04 -11.19 2.32
N VAL A 52 -1.19 -11.01 2.94
CA VAL A 52 -1.35 -10.91 4.39
C VAL A 52 -2.26 -11.99 4.95
N ASP A 53 -2.05 -12.36 6.21
CA ASP A 53 -2.93 -13.29 6.91
C ASP A 53 -4.24 -12.63 7.38
N SER A 54 -5.07 -13.39 8.10
CA SER A 54 -6.33 -12.90 8.66
C SER A 54 -6.14 -11.72 9.63
N GLN A 55 -4.98 -11.62 10.29
CA GLN A 55 -4.64 -10.53 11.21
C GLN A 55 -4.00 -9.32 10.50
N GLY A 56 -3.85 -9.37 9.17
CA GLY A 56 -3.22 -8.31 8.39
C GLY A 56 -1.69 -8.32 8.47
N ARG A 57 -1.07 -9.39 9.01
CA ARG A 57 0.40 -9.50 9.04
C ARG A 57 0.93 -9.91 7.68
N VAL A 58 2.01 -9.27 7.24
CA VAL A 58 2.65 -9.56 5.95
C VAL A 58 3.28 -10.95 5.98
N ARG A 59 2.92 -11.79 5.01
CA ARG A 59 3.53 -13.09 4.75
C ARG A 59 4.40 -13.06 3.50
N PHE A 60 3.99 -12.26 2.52
CA PHE A 60 4.82 -11.95 1.36
C PHE A 60 4.70 -10.48 0.95
N LEU A 61 5.80 -9.94 0.47
CA LEU A 61 5.90 -8.63 -0.14
C LEU A 61 6.51 -8.80 -1.54
N ASP A 62 5.73 -8.46 -2.55
CA ASP A 62 6.12 -8.48 -3.95
C ASP A 62 6.26 -7.04 -4.45
N HIS A 63 7.39 -6.69 -5.06
CA HIS A 63 7.58 -5.40 -5.74
C HIS A 63 8.51 -5.55 -6.94
N GLY A 64 8.63 -4.47 -7.70
CA GLY A 64 9.46 -4.44 -8.90
C GLY A 64 8.79 -3.64 -9.99
N GLN A 65 9.41 -3.64 -11.16
CA GLN A 65 8.95 -2.84 -12.29
C GLN A 65 9.10 -3.65 -13.57
N ARG A 66 8.17 -3.43 -14.48
CA ARG A 66 8.24 -3.97 -15.84
C ARG A 66 8.42 -2.80 -16.78
N PHE A 67 9.55 -2.81 -17.48
CA PHE A 67 9.82 -1.99 -18.65
C PHE A 67 9.49 -2.83 -19.90
N PRO A 68 9.36 -2.22 -21.09
CA PRO A 68 9.02 -2.96 -22.32
C PRO A 68 9.89 -4.21 -22.51
N ASP A 69 11.20 -4.09 -22.30
CA ASP A 69 12.17 -5.17 -22.55
C ASP A 69 12.80 -5.76 -21.27
N ASN A 70 12.57 -5.13 -20.11
CA ASN A 70 13.24 -5.48 -18.86
C ASN A 70 12.23 -5.72 -17.74
N LEU A 71 12.55 -6.63 -16.84
CA LEU A 71 11.74 -6.90 -15.66
C LEU A 71 12.64 -6.93 -14.44
N LEU A 72 12.23 -6.26 -13.38
CA LEU A 72 12.68 -6.54 -12.02
C LEU A 72 11.49 -7.07 -11.23
N ARG A 73 11.65 -8.23 -10.60
CA ARG A 73 10.69 -8.78 -9.65
C ARG A 73 11.40 -9.25 -8.40
N VAL A 74 10.97 -8.74 -7.26
CA VAL A 74 11.44 -9.10 -5.94
C VAL A 74 10.28 -9.65 -5.14
N THR A 75 10.47 -10.82 -4.54
CA THR A 75 9.51 -11.44 -3.63
C THR A 75 10.21 -11.72 -2.32
N GLN A 76 9.76 -11.09 -1.24
CA GLN A 76 10.21 -11.32 0.13
C GLN A 76 9.19 -12.18 0.88
N SER A 77 9.63 -13.16 1.66
CA SER A 77 8.78 -14.00 2.50
C SER A 77 9.07 -13.78 3.98
N TYR A 78 8.02 -13.79 4.79
CA TYR A 78 8.09 -13.48 6.22
C TYR A 78 7.51 -14.61 7.06
N ASP A 79 8.19 -14.93 8.16
CA ASP A 79 7.74 -15.92 9.13
C ASP A 79 6.55 -15.41 9.96
N ARG A 80 6.00 -16.27 10.84
CA ARG A 80 4.85 -15.93 11.70
C ARG A 80 5.07 -14.70 12.59
N ALA A 81 6.31 -14.45 13.00
CA ALA A 81 6.73 -13.31 13.81
C ALA A 81 6.99 -12.03 12.98
N GLY A 82 6.87 -12.10 11.66
CA GLY A 82 7.10 -10.97 10.75
C GLY A 82 8.59 -10.77 10.42
N ARG A 83 9.44 -11.78 10.64
CA ARG A 83 10.87 -11.73 10.31
C ARG A 83 11.07 -12.18 8.88
N LEU A 84 11.96 -11.51 8.16
CA LEU A 84 12.35 -11.89 6.81
C LEU A 84 13.01 -13.27 6.85
N GLY A 85 12.43 -14.25 6.15
CA GLY A 85 12.98 -15.61 6.06
C GLY A 85 13.66 -15.88 4.71
N GLY A 86 13.20 -15.24 3.65
CA GLY A 86 13.80 -15.40 2.33
C GLY A 86 13.43 -14.33 1.33
N VAL A 87 14.20 -14.28 0.25
CA VAL A 87 13.94 -13.41 -0.89
C VAL A 87 14.26 -14.12 -2.19
N THR A 88 13.48 -13.85 -3.23
CA THR A 88 13.81 -14.19 -4.61
C THR A 88 13.87 -12.90 -5.42
N VAL A 89 14.94 -12.74 -6.20
CA VAL A 89 15.13 -11.60 -7.10
C VAL A 89 15.28 -12.13 -8.51
N ARG A 90 14.49 -11.63 -9.44
CA ARG A 90 14.58 -11.93 -10.88
C ARG A 90 14.70 -10.61 -11.63
N GLN A 91 15.78 -10.47 -12.39
CA GLN A 91 16.03 -9.33 -13.24
C GLN A 91 16.39 -9.78 -14.65
N THR A 92 15.72 -9.21 -15.64
CA THR A 92 16.08 -9.32 -17.06
C THR A 92 16.55 -7.96 -17.58
N GLY A 93 17.46 -8.01 -18.53
CA GLY A 93 17.92 -6.91 -19.36
C GLY A 93 17.56 -7.19 -20.83
N PHE A 94 17.94 -6.27 -21.70
CA PHE A 94 17.71 -6.37 -23.15
C PHE A 94 18.25 -7.69 -23.74
N ALA A 95 19.46 -8.09 -23.34
CA ALA A 95 20.11 -9.31 -23.81
C ALA A 95 19.77 -10.57 -22.99
N GLY A 96 18.71 -10.54 -22.18
CA GLY A 96 18.24 -11.70 -21.42
C GLY A 96 18.45 -11.60 -19.92
N ARG A 97 18.82 -12.72 -19.27
CA ARG A 97 18.86 -12.80 -17.80
C ARG A 97 20.05 -12.02 -17.22
N VAL A 98 19.75 -11.10 -16.30
CA VAL A 98 20.77 -10.32 -15.57
C VAL A 98 21.00 -10.89 -14.18
N LEU A 99 19.91 -11.26 -13.49
CA LEU A 99 19.99 -11.73 -12.11
C LEU A 99 18.84 -12.72 -11.82
N GLU A 100 19.15 -13.83 -11.19
CA GLU A 100 18.16 -14.78 -10.69
C GLU A 100 18.68 -15.39 -9.40
N LEU A 101 18.34 -14.77 -8.29
CA LEU A 101 18.89 -15.07 -6.97
C LEU A 101 17.84 -15.50 -5.98
N ARG A 102 18.28 -16.33 -5.04
CA ARG A 102 17.53 -16.74 -3.86
C ARG A 102 18.41 -16.52 -2.64
N GLY A 103 17.89 -15.80 -1.65
CA GLY A 103 18.55 -15.59 -0.38
C GLY A 103 17.71 -16.12 0.77
N THR A 104 18.35 -16.68 1.80
CA THR A 104 17.70 -17.05 3.06
C THR A 104 18.33 -16.30 4.23
N PHE A 105 17.51 -15.95 5.21
CA PHE A 105 17.92 -15.14 6.35
C PHE A 105 17.70 -15.90 7.67
N ASP A 106 18.60 -15.72 8.63
CA ASP A 106 18.41 -16.23 9.99
C ASP A 106 17.43 -15.36 10.80
N ALA A 107 17.11 -15.81 12.00
CA ALA A 107 16.22 -15.10 12.93
C ALA A 107 16.72 -13.71 13.36
N ARG A 108 18.01 -13.40 13.16
CA ARG A 108 18.63 -12.08 13.41
C ARG A 108 18.61 -11.20 12.15
N GLY A 109 18.04 -11.68 11.04
CA GLY A 109 18.00 -10.97 9.77
C GLY A 109 19.34 -10.98 9.03
N ARG A 110 20.26 -11.88 9.37
CA ARG A 110 21.54 -12.07 8.66
C ARG A 110 21.35 -13.02 7.48
N LEU A 111 21.95 -12.68 6.34
CA LEU A 111 21.94 -13.54 5.15
C LEU A 111 22.79 -14.77 5.45
N VAL A 112 22.19 -15.96 5.40
CA VAL A 112 22.90 -17.23 5.68
C VAL A 112 23.22 -18.01 4.42
N ASN A 113 22.46 -17.81 3.35
CA ASN A 113 22.72 -18.43 2.06
C ASN A 113 22.26 -17.51 0.93
N GLU A 114 23.03 -17.47 -0.15
CA GLU A 114 22.69 -16.84 -1.42
C GLU A 114 23.04 -17.83 -2.54
N THR A 115 22.07 -18.12 -3.40
CA THR A 115 22.25 -19.03 -4.53
C THR A 115 21.62 -18.44 -5.78
N GLY A 116 22.10 -18.88 -6.95
CA GLY A 116 21.54 -18.52 -8.24
C GLY A 116 22.55 -17.90 -9.18
N PHE A 117 22.04 -17.08 -10.10
CA PHE A 117 22.82 -16.51 -11.21
C PHE A 117 22.99 -15.00 -11.07
N ARG A 118 24.22 -14.54 -11.35
CA ARG A 118 24.57 -13.13 -11.57
C ARG A 118 25.32 -13.05 -12.90
N ALA A 119 24.87 -12.17 -13.79
CA ALA A 119 25.62 -11.86 -14.99
C ALA A 119 26.99 -11.23 -14.63
N PRO A 120 28.02 -11.38 -15.47
CA PRO A 120 29.32 -10.72 -15.26
C PRO A 120 29.16 -9.21 -15.01
N GLY A 121 29.91 -8.68 -14.03
CA GLY A 121 29.85 -7.26 -13.66
C GLY A 121 28.69 -6.85 -12.73
N VAL A 122 27.73 -7.74 -12.46
CA VAL A 122 26.61 -7.44 -11.53
C VAL A 122 27.02 -7.70 -10.08
N THR A 123 27.32 -6.62 -9.35
CA THR A 123 27.82 -6.68 -7.96
C THR A 123 26.81 -6.27 -6.89
N ALA A 124 25.60 -5.86 -7.28
CA ALA A 124 24.58 -5.38 -6.35
C ALA A 124 24.26 -6.45 -5.26
N PRO A 125 24.45 -6.14 -3.97
CA PRO A 125 24.22 -7.11 -2.90
C PRO A 125 22.72 -7.43 -2.82
N LEU A 126 22.36 -8.67 -2.48
CA LEU A 126 20.95 -9.08 -2.44
C LEU A 126 20.08 -8.23 -1.49
N ARG A 127 20.68 -7.64 -0.45
CA ARG A 127 20.01 -6.68 0.45
C ARG A 127 19.54 -5.39 -0.23
N SER A 128 20.20 -4.93 -1.30
CA SER A 128 19.83 -3.69 -1.97
C SER A 128 18.49 -3.78 -2.70
N PHE A 129 17.98 -5.00 -2.90
CA PHE A 129 16.67 -5.23 -3.53
C PHE A 129 15.53 -5.28 -2.51
N LEU A 130 15.81 -5.30 -1.21
CA LEU A 130 14.78 -5.45 -0.18
C LEU A 130 14.00 -4.16 0.04
N ARG A 131 12.72 -4.30 0.41
CA ARG A 131 11.88 -3.20 0.89
C ARG A 131 11.37 -3.53 2.29
N PRO A 132 11.32 -2.55 3.21
CA PRO A 132 10.76 -2.77 4.53
C PRO A 132 9.29 -3.19 4.41
N ALA A 133 8.89 -4.23 5.15
CA ALA A 133 7.49 -4.58 5.30
C ALA A 133 6.88 -3.83 6.51
N PRO A 134 5.69 -3.23 6.36
CA PRO A 134 4.97 -2.72 7.51
C PRO A 134 4.52 -3.86 8.43
N GLY A 135 4.40 -3.60 9.73
CA GLY A 135 3.98 -4.63 10.71
C GLY A 135 2.57 -5.17 10.46
N ARG A 136 1.66 -4.33 9.96
CA ARG A 136 0.32 -4.70 9.51
C ARG A 136 -0.07 -3.92 8.26
N VAL A 137 -0.88 -4.54 7.40
CA VAL A 137 -1.48 -3.92 6.22
C VAL A 137 -3.00 -4.07 6.33
N GLU A 138 -3.68 -2.94 6.23
CA GLU A 138 -5.13 -2.89 6.10
C GLU A 138 -5.52 -2.89 4.63
N CYS A 139 -6.47 -3.78 4.37
CA CYS A 139 -7.15 -4.10 3.13
C CYS A 139 -8.57 -4.51 3.56
#